data_AF-A0A9E0BIV8-F1
#
_entry.id   AF-A0A9E0BIV8-F1
#
_cell.length_a   1.000
_cell.length_b   1.000
_cell.length_c   1.000
_cell.angle_alpha   90.00
_cell.angle_beta   90.00
_cell.angle_gamma   90.00
#
_symmetry.space_group_name_H-M   'P 1'
#
loop_
_entity.id
_entity.type
_entity.pdbx_description
1 polymer ?
#
loop_
_entity_poly.entity_id
_entity_poly.type
_entity_poly.pdbx_seq_one_letter_code
_entity_poly.pdbx_strand_id
1 'polypeptide(L)'
;MSAVLDLAAIAPAFPDPTRGSQAVFRKVMEAMARPGVIHDLGFAPDAPQGLDRAAGAIALTLFDFETQVWLDPALRGGTAEGWIRFHCGAPLTADPMAAAFALITELGSAPELTAFNMGDAKYPD
;
A
#
# COMPACT_ATOMS: atom_id res chain seq x y z
N MET A 1 -10.32 -15.93 -11.67
CA MET A 1 -11.07 -15.11 -12.64
C MET A 1 -10.53 -13.69 -12.54
N SER A 2 -9.83 -13.20 -13.55
CA SER A 2 -9.43 -11.78 -13.59
C SER A 2 -10.71 -10.98 -13.80
N ALA A 3 -11.14 -10.22 -12.80
CA ALA A 3 -12.18 -9.22 -13.01
C ALA A 3 -11.66 -8.26 -14.09
N VAL A 4 -12.51 -7.95 -15.08
CA VAL A 4 -12.19 -6.94 -16.07
C VAL A 4 -12.17 -5.61 -15.33
N LEU A 5 -11.02 -4.95 -15.32
CA LEU A 5 -10.85 -3.62 -14.74
C LEU A 5 -11.63 -2.61 -15.58
N ASP A 6 -12.65 -1.98 -15.00
CA ASP A 6 -13.30 -0.82 -15.60
C ASP A 6 -12.42 0.41 -15.41
N LEU A 7 -11.68 0.76 -16.46
CA LEU A 7 -10.74 1.88 -16.45
C LEU A 7 -11.42 3.23 -16.20
N ALA A 8 -12.71 3.37 -16.51
CA ALA A 8 -13.45 4.61 -16.28
C ALA A 8 -13.79 4.82 -14.79
N ALA A 9 -13.76 3.76 -13.99
CA ALA A 9 -14.08 3.78 -12.55
C ALA A 9 -12.83 3.83 -11.65
N ILE A 10 -11.62 3.90 -12.22
CA ILE A 10 -10.38 3.94 -11.44
C ILE A 10 -10.18 5.33 -10.84
N ALA A 11 -10.11 5.39 -9.51
CA ALA A 11 -9.80 6.63 -8.80
C ALA A 11 -8.42 7.20 -9.24
N PRO A 12 -8.24 8.53 -9.24
CA PRO A 12 -6.98 9.14 -9.65
C PRO A 12 -5.83 8.81 -8.69
N ALA A 13 -4.60 9.00 -9.17
CA ALA A 13 -3.38 8.99 -8.35
C ALA A 13 -2.87 10.43 -8.17
N PHE A 14 -1.58 10.60 -7.84
CA PHE A 14 -0.97 11.92 -7.74
C PHE A 14 -1.08 12.69 -9.08
N PRO A 15 -1.53 13.96 -9.08
CA PRO A 15 -1.56 14.78 -10.29
C PRO A 15 -0.16 15.01 -10.89
N ASP A 16 0.85 15.10 -10.02
CA ASP A 16 2.28 15.08 -10.38
C ASP A 16 2.92 13.91 -9.61
N PRO A 17 3.07 12.73 -10.24
CA PRO A 17 3.60 11.54 -9.58
C PRO A 17 4.99 11.73 -9.00
N THR A 18 5.85 12.51 -9.66
CA THR A 18 7.22 12.74 -9.19
C THR A 18 7.23 13.60 -7.93
N ARG A 19 6.52 14.73 -7.93
CA ARG A 19 6.49 15.60 -6.75
C ARG A 19 5.69 14.98 -5.61
N GLY A 20 4.58 14.32 -5.92
CA GLY A 20 3.72 13.65 -4.94
C GLY A 20 4.48 12.55 -4.20
N SER A 21 5.08 11.61 -4.92
CA SER A 21 5.86 10.51 -4.33
C SER A 21 7.04 11.02 -3.51
N GLN A 22 7.81 12.00 -4.01
CA GLN A 22 8.94 12.58 -3.27
C GLN A 22 8.51 13.26 -1.96
N ALA A 23 7.38 13.97 -1.97
CA ALA A 23 6.85 14.61 -0.77
C ALA A 23 6.42 13.58 0.27
N VAL A 24 5.70 12.53 -0.15
CA VAL A 24 5.27 11.44 0.72
C VAL A 24 6.46 10.63 1.24
N PHE A 25 7.42 10.27 0.39
CA PHE A 25 8.62 9.54 0.78
C PHE A 25 9.38 10.27 1.88
N ARG A 26 9.55 11.58 1.76
CA ARG A 26 10.17 12.40 2.80
C ARG A 26 9.42 12.33 4.13
N LYS A 27 8.08 12.38 4.10
CA LYS A 27 7.24 12.26 5.29
C LYS A 27 7.33 10.88 5.94
N VAL A 28 7.38 9.81 5.14
CA VAL A 28 7.60 8.44 5.63
C VAL A 28 8.98 8.32 6.29
N MET A 29 10.03 8.80 5.63
CA MET A 29 11.38 8.81 6.19
C MET A 29 11.47 9.61 7.50
N GLU A 30 10.82 10.77 7.58
CA GLU A 30 10.75 11.56 8.81
C GLU A 30 10.02 10.80 9.94
N ALA A 31 8.89 10.16 9.64
CA ALA A 31 8.12 9.39 10.61
C ALA A 31 8.89 8.16 11.13
N MET A 32 9.59 7.45 10.25
CA MET A 32 10.44 6.31 10.61
C MET A 32 11.66 6.73 11.44
N ALA A 33 12.29 7.86 11.09
CA ALA A 33 13.45 8.38 11.82
C ALA A 33 13.09 9.01 13.17
N ARG A 34 11.83 9.41 13.37
CA ARG A 34 11.32 10.02 14.62
C ARG A 34 10.01 9.36 15.06
N PRO A 35 10.07 8.12 15.57
CA PRO A 35 8.87 7.41 16.01
C PRO A 35 8.03 8.24 17.00
N GLY A 36 6.71 8.22 16.81
CA GLY A 36 5.75 8.98 17.62
C GLY A 36 5.41 10.37 17.10
N VAL A 37 6.09 10.87 16.06
CA VAL A 37 5.73 12.13 15.38
C VAL A 37 4.70 11.85 14.29
N ILE A 38 3.58 12.59 14.34
CA ILE A 38 2.52 12.50 13.33
C ILE A 38 2.84 13.44 12.16
N HIS A 39 2.84 12.88 10.94
CA HIS A 39 3.05 13.63 9.71
C HIS A 39 1.75 13.69 8.90
N ASP A 40 1.40 14.89 8.42
CA ASP A 40 0.21 15.11 7.61
C ASP A 40 0.45 14.78 6.13
N LEU A 41 -0.46 13.97 5.57
CA LEU A 41 -0.54 13.59 4.16
C LEU A 41 -1.85 14.06 3.51
N GLY A 42 -2.54 15.05 4.08
CA GLY A 42 -3.81 15.58 3.58
C GLY A 42 -3.75 16.17 2.16
N PHE A 43 -2.55 16.48 1.66
CA PHE A 43 -2.32 16.91 0.27
C PHE A 43 -2.40 15.74 -0.75
N ALA A 44 -2.34 14.49 -0.28
CA ALA A 44 -2.42 13.32 -1.15
C ALA A 44 -3.85 13.14 -1.69
N PRO A 45 -4.01 12.55 -2.90
CA PRO A 45 -5.33 12.26 -3.47
C PRO A 45 -6.13 11.33 -2.55
N ASP A 46 -7.45 11.39 -2.67
CA ASP A 46 -8.33 10.41 -2.03
C ASP A 46 -8.00 9.00 -2.52
N ALA A 47 -7.96 8.05 -1.59
CA ALA A 47 -7.79 6.65 -1.89
C ALA A 47 -9.16 5.99 -2.20
N PRO A 48 -9.18 4.87 -2.92
CA PRO A 48 -10.40 4.10 -3.15
C PRO A 48 -11.07 3.64 -1.85
N GLN A 49 -12.36 3.31 -1.94
CA GLN A 49 -13.12 2.79 -0.81
C GLN A 49 -12.42 1.62 -0.11
N GLY A 50 -12.36 1.67 1.22
CA GLY A 50 -11.72 0.66 2.06
C GLY A 50 -10.25 0.92 2.34
N LEU A 51 -9.60 1.84 1.61
CA LEU A 51 -8.22 2.24 1.85
C LEU A 51 -8.17 3.68 2.36
N ASP A 52 -7.42 3.91 3.44
CA ASP A 52 -7.22 5.26 3.94
C ASP A 52 -6.31 6.09 3.02
N ARG A 53 -6.51 7.41 3.00
CA ARG A 53 -5.70 8.35 2.21
C ARG A 53 -4.19 8.15 2.45
N ALA A 54 -3.77 8.00 3.71
CA ALA A 54 -2.35 7.84 4.03
C ALA A 54 -1.79 6.51 3.47
N ALA A 55 -2.52 5.41 3.60
CA ALA A 55 -2.12 4.12 3.07
C ALA A 55 -2.05 4.14 1.54
N GLY A 56 -3.03 4.76 0.86
CA GLY A 56 -3.01 4.96 -0.58
C GLY A 56 -1.82 5.82 -1.05
N ALA A 57 -1.52 6.91 -0.33
CA ALA A 57 -0.37 7.76 -0.63
C ALA A 57 0.96 7.01 -0.52
N ILE A 58 1.11 6.18 0.52
CA ILE A 58 2.29 5.33 0.73
C ILE A 58 2.37 4.28 -0.37
N ALA A 59 1.27 3.63 -0.73
CA ALA A 59 1.22 2.64 -1.82
C ALA A 59 1.68 3.25 -3.16
N LEU A 60 1.16 4.44 -3.54
CA LEU A 60 1.59 5.16 -4.76
C LEU A 60 3.06 5.59 -4.74
N THR A 61 3.70 5.59 -3.57
CA THR A 61 5.06 6.07 -3.38
C THR A 61 6.07 4.93 -3.31
N LEU A 62 5.71 3.82 -2.66
CA LEU A 62 6.63 2.73 -2.34
C LEU A 62 6.37 1.47 -3.15
N PHE A 63 5.17 1.28 -3.71
CA PHE A 63 4.85 0.04 -4.40
C PHE A 63 5.19 0.17 -5.89
N ASP A 64 5.78 -0.89 -6.42
CA ASP A 64 6.06 -1.06 -7.84
C ASP A 64 5.84 -2.53 -8.27
N PHE A 65 6.23 -2.87 -9.49
CA PHE A 65 6.08 -4.22 -10.05
C PHE A 65 6.96 -5.30 -9.39
N GLU A 66 7.95 -4.91 -8.59
CA GLU A 66 8.81 -5.83 -7.82
C GLU A 66 8.30 -6.00 -6.38
N THR A 67 7.36 -5.15 -5.96
CA THR A 67 6.84 -5.11 -4.61
C THR A 67 5.67 -6.09 -4.44
N GLN A 68 5.92 -7.23 -3.82
CA GLN A 68 4.87 -8.21 -3.50
C GLN A 68 3.99 -7.72 -2.34
N VAL A 69 2.69 -7.48 -2.60
CA VAL A 69 1.78 -6.90 -1.61
C VAL A 69 0.72 -7.91 -1.15
N TRP A 70 0.59 -8.06 0.16
CA TRP A 70 -0.56 -8.72 0.77
C TRP A 70 -1.63 -7.66 1.07
N LEU A 71 -2.86 -7.89 0.60
CA LEU A 71 -4.04 -7.13 0.97
C LEU A 71 -4.92 -7.97 1.87
N ASP A 72 -5.47 -7.29 2.88
CA ASP A 72 -6.60 -7.73 3.66
C ASP A 72 -7.67 -8.37 2.78
N PRO A 73 -8.20 -9.57 3.13
CA PRO A 73 -9.33 -10.18 2.42
C PRO A 73 -10.49 -9.22 2.15
N ALA A 74 -10.75 -8.26 3.04
CA ALA A 74 -11.81 -7.25 2.86
C ALA A 74 -11.60 -6.32 1.65
N LEU A 75 -10.36 -6.15 1.19
CA LEU A 75 -10.02 -5.31 0.02
C LEU A 75 -10.03 -6.07 -1.30
N ARG A 76 -10.07 -7.41 -1.27
CA ARG A 76 -9.92 -8.26 -2.45
C ARG A 76 -11.12 -8.17 -3.38
N GLY A 77 -10.85 -8.09 -4.68
CA GLY A 77 -11.89 -7.91 -5.70
C GLY A 77 -12.62 -6.56 -5.65
N GLY A 78 -12.21 -5.65 -4.75
CA GLY A 78 -12.75 -4.30 -4.63
C GLY A 78 -12.00 -3.28 -5.48
N THR A 79 -12.40 -2.02 -5.34
CA THR A 79 -11.78 -0.88 -6.05
C THR A 79 -10.32 -0.65 -5.64
N ALA A 80 -9.98 -0.90 -4.37
CA ALA A 80 -8.61 -0.79 -3.88
C ALA A 80 -7.63 -1.76 -4.57
N GLU A 81 -8.00 -3.05 -4.72
CA GLU A 81 -7.18 -4.03 -5.44
C GLU A 81 -6.93 -3.59 -6.89
N GLY A 82 -7.99 -3.20 -7.61
CA GLY A 82 -7.86 -2.76 -8.99
C GLY A 82 -6.99 -1.52 -9.13
N TRP A 83 -7.15 -0.56 -8.22
CA TRP A 83 -6.39 0.69 -8.20
C TRP A 83 -4.90 0.46 -7.91
N ILE A 84 -4.55 -0.39 -6.94
CA ILE A 84 -3.15 -0.74 -6.64
C ILE A 84 -2.50 -1.40 -7.86
N ARG A 85 -3.18 -2.38 -8.47
CA ARG A 85 -2.67 -3.05 -9.68
C ARG A 85 -2.47 -2.07 -10.84
N PHE A 86 -3.40 -1.14 -11.03
CA PHE A 86 -3.35 -0.18 -12.13
C PHE A 86 -2.26 0.86 -11.95
N HIS A 87 -2.19 1.53 -10.79
CA HIS A 87 -1.24 2.64 -10.58
C HIS A 87 0.15 2.20 -10.14
N CYS A 88 0.25 1.14 -9.34
CA CYS A 88 1.53 0.67 -8.81
C CYS A 88 2.10 -0.49 -9.61
N GLY A 89 1.28 -1.23 -10.36
CA GLY A 89 1.73 -2.46 -11.02
C GLY A 89 2.08 -3.60 -10.06
N ALA A 90 1.77 -3.44 -8.76
CA ALA A 90 2.24 -4.33 -7.72
C ALA A 90 1.62 -5.73 -7.81
N PRO A 91 2.44 -6.81 -7.82
CA PRO A 91 1.93 -8.16 -7.71
C PRO A 91 1.29 -8.36 -6.34
N LEU A 92 0.16 -9.06 -6.31
CA LEU A 92 -0.58 -9.32 -5.08
C LEU A 92 -0.46 -10.79 -4.67
N THR A 93 -0.23 -11.04 -3.38
CA THR A 93 -0.10 -12.39 -2.80
C THR A 93 -1.16 -12.62 -1.73
N ALA A 94 -1.62 -13.87 -1.60
CA ALA A 94 -2.44 -14.32 -0.47
C ALA A 94 -1.58 -14.85 0.69
N ASP A 95 -0.30 -15.13 0.44
CA ASP A 95 0.66 -15.61 1.44
C ASP A 95 1.31 -14.42 2.16
N PRO A 96 1.06 -14.22 3.47
CA PRO A 96 1.69 -13.17 4.26
C PRO A 96 3.23 -13.25 4.30
N MET A 97 3.80 -14.45 4.22
CA MET A 97 5.25 -14.65 4.30
C MET A 97 5.98 -14.21 3.03
N ALA A 98 5.29 -14.18 1.89
CA ALA A 98 5.85 -13.72 0.63
C ALA A 98 5.76 -12.20 0.43
N ALA A 99 5.10 -11.47 1.34
CA ALA A 99 4.78 -10.06 1.15
C ALA A 99 5.91 -9.14 1.65
N ALA A 100 6.26 -8.14 0.85
CA ALA A 100 7.10 -7.02 1.27
C ALA A 100 6.28 -5.94 2.00
N PHE A 101 5.00 -5.76 1.62
CA PHE A 101 4.07 -4.89 2.32
C PHE A 101 2.74 -5.60 2.57
N ALA A 102 2.12 -5.29 3.72
CA ALA A 102 0.78 -5.71 4.07
C ALA A 102 -0.12 -4.48 4.24
N LEU A 103 -1.24 -4.43 3.51
CA LEU A 103 -2.31 -3.48 3.75
C LEU A 103 -3.41 -4.16 4.57
N ILE A 104 -3.51 -3.77 5.84
CA ILE A 104 -4.46 -4.31 6.81
C ILE A 104 -5.48 -3.21 7.13
N THR A 105 -6.76 -3.51 6.99
CA THR A 105 -7.84 -2.52 7.23
C THR A 105 -8.45 -2.65 8.62
N GLU A 106 -8.46 -3.86 9.17
CA GLU A 106 -8.98 -4.15 10.50
C GLU A 106 -8.02 -5.10 11.25
N LEU A 107 -7.43 -4.59 12.34
CA LEU A 107 -6.44 -5.36 13.11
C LEU A 107 -7.05 -6.58 13.79
N GLY A 108 -8.32 -6.52 14.18
CA GLY A 108 -9.00 -7.64 14.84
C GLY A 108 -9.16 -8.89 13.96
N SER A 109 -9.09 -8.74 12.63
CA SER A 109 -9.17 -9.84 11.67
C SER A 109 -7.87 -10.13 10.93
N ALA A 110 -6.80 -9.41 11.26
CA ALA A 110 -5.50 -9.58 10.64
C ALA A 110 -4.87 -10.93 11.03
N PRO A 111 -4.02 -11.52 10.16
CA PRO A 111 -3.14 -12.61 10.58
C PRO A 111 -2.27 -12.16 11.76
N GLU A 112 -1.83 -13.12 12.57
CA GLU A 112 -0.78 -12.88 13.57
C GLU A 112 0.43 -12.24 12.89
N LEU A 113 1.07 -11.26 13.55
CA LEU A 113 2.21 -10.55 12.96
C LEU A 113 3.37 -11.51 12.62
N THR A 114 3.50 -12.62 13.34
CA THR A 114 4.49 -13.68 13.07
C THR A 114 4.23 -14.47 11.79
N ALA A 115 3.07 -14.30 11.14
CA ALA A 115 2.78 -14.88 9.84
C ALA A 115 3.49 -14.13 8.70
N PHE A 116 3.89 -12.88 8.91
CA PHE A 116 4.63 -12.08 7.94
C PHE A 116 6.13 -12.32 8.04
N ASN A 117 6.85 -12.03 6.96
CA ASN A 117 8.30 -12.14 6.93
C ASN A 117 8.94 -11.13 7.90
N MET A 118 9.72 -11.64 8.86
CA MET A 118 10.45 -10.81 9.82
C MET A 118 11.90 -10.51 9.38
N GLY A 119 12.28 -10.96 8.17
CA GLY A 119 13.66 -11.02 7.73
C GLY A 119 14.44 -12.14 8.43
N ASP A 120 15.72 -12.24 8.10
CA ASP A 120 16.67 -13.12 8.77
C ASP A 120 17.93 -12.35 9.22
N ALA A 121 18.82 -13.03 9.95
CA ALA A 121 20.02 -12.38 10.49
C ALA A 121 20.97 -11.81 9.41
N LYS A 122 20.93 -12.36 8.20
CA LYS A 122 21.74 -11.94 7.05
C LYS A 122 21.02 -10.88 6.21
N TYR A 123 19.69 -10.94 6.14
CA TYR A 123 18.81 -10.02 5.42
C TYR A 123 17.66 -9.61 6.35
N PRO A 124 17.91 -8.67 7.28
CA PRO A 124 16.93 -8.25 8.26
C PRO A 124 15.88 -7.28 7.70
N ASP A 125 16.06 -6.85 6.46
CA ASP A 125 15.18 -6.00 5.68
C ASP A 125 13.99 -6.75 5.05
#